data_AF-A0A0U5H322-F1
#
_entry.id   AF-A0A0U5H322-F1
#
_cell.length_a   1.000
_cell.length_b   1.000
_cell.length_c   1.000
_cell.angle_alpha   90.00
_cell.angle_beta   90.00
_cell.angle_gamma   90.00
#
_symmetry.space_group_name_H-M   'P 1'
#
loop_
_entity.id
_entity.type
_entity.pdbx_description
1 polymer ?
#
loop_
_entity_poly.entity_id
_entity_poly.type
_entity_poly.pdbx_seq_one_letter_code
_entity_poly.pdbx_strand_id
1 'polypeptide(L)' 'MDRSTLDTLAWGAVGALAFLVLAQGYRLFAEDGVGFLPLLGVAVVVFAASSLVAHLAATRLR' A
#
# COMPACT_ATOMS: atom_id res chain seq x y z
N MET A 1 5.67 17.79 14.70
CA MET A 1 5.53 17.12 13.39
C MET A 1 4.77 18.05 12.48
N ASP A 2 5.28 18.30 11.27
CA ASP A 2 4.62 19.18 10.30
C ASP A 2 3.37 18.51 9.71
N ARG A 3 2.32 19.30 9.45
CA ARG A 3 1.06 18.81 8.86
C ARG A 3 1.28 18.08 7.53
N SER A 4 2.22 18.54 6.71
CA SER A 4 2.56 17.88 5.44
C SER A 4 3.14 16.47 5.62
N THR A 5 3.89 16.25 6.70
CA THR A 5 4.40 14.92 7.06
C THR A 5 3.27 14.00 7.50
N LEU A 6 2.30 14.51 8.26
CA LEU A 6 1.13 13.76 8.69
C LEU A 6 0.21 13.39 7.51
N ASP A 7 0.00 14.31 6.56
CA ASP A 7 -0.77 14.02 5.34
C ASP A 7 -0.10 12.96 4.47
N THR A 8 1.23 13.02 4.33
CA THR A 8 2.00 12.03 3.58
C THR A 8 1.89 10.64 4.24
N LEU A 9 1.99 10.58 5.57
CA LEU A 9 1.81 9.35 6.34
C LEU A 9 0.39 8.81 6.24
N ALA A 10 -0.63 9.67 6.30
CA ALA A 10 -2.02 9.28 6.18
C ALA A 10 -2.32 8.67 4.80
N TRP A 11 -1.87 9.31 3.72
CA TRP A 11 -2.02 8.77 2.37
C TRP A 11 -1.23 7.47 2.15
N GLY A 12 -0.03 7.37 2.72
CA GLY A 12 0.74 6.12 2.72
C GLY A 12 0.02 5.00 3.47
N ALA A 13 -0.58 5.29 4.62
CA ALA A 13 -1.35 4.34 5.41
C ALA A 13 -2.61 3.88 4.67
N VAL A 14 -3.32 4.79 3.98
CA VAL A 14 -4.49 4.45 3.15
C VAL A 14 -4.10 3.47 2.04
N GLY A 15 -2.99 3.72 1.34
CA GLY A 15 -2.47 2.81 0.30
C GLY A 15 -2.10 1.42 0.85
N ALA A 16 -1.42 1.39 2.00
CA ALA A 16 -1.05 0.16 2.69
C ALA A 16 -2.28 -0.67 3.09
N LEU A 17 -3.27 -0.03 3.73
CA LEU A 17 -4.50 -0.67 4.19
C LEU A 17 -5.36 -1.14 3.02
N ALA A 18 -5.48 -0.35 1.94
CA ALA A 18 -6.21 -0.75 0.74
C ALA A 18 -5.60 -1.99 0.07
N PHE A 19 -4.26 -2.07 -0.01
CA PHE A 19 -3.60 -3.28 -0.50
C PHE A 19 -3.88 -4.49 0.39
N LEU A 20 -3.77 -4.33 1.71
CA LEU A 20 -4.07 -5.41 2.66
C LEU A 20 -5.52 -5.90 2.52
N VAL A 21 -6.49 -5.00 2.31
CA VAL A 21 -7.90 -5.37 2.05
C VAL A 21 -8.02 -6.15 0.75
N LEU A 22 -7.37 -5.70 -0.34
CA LEU A 22 -7.39 -6.41 -1.62
C LEU A 22 -6.79 -7.81 -1.52
N ALA A 23 -5.64 -7.94 -0.84
CA ALA A 23 -4.98 -9.22 -0.61
C ALA A 23 -5.84 -10.18 0.22
N GLN A 24 -6.51 -9.67 1.26
CA GLN A 24 -7.46 -10.45 2.07
C GLN A 24 -8.70 -10.86 1.28
N GLY A 25 -9.24 -9.96 0.46
CA GLY A 25 -10.36 -10.26 -0.46
C GLY A 25 -9.98 -11.34 -1.46
N TYR A 26 -8.79 -11.27 -2.05
CA TYR A 26 -8.29 -12.32 -2.95
C TYR A 26 -8.23 -13.69 -2.27
N ARG A 27 -7.75 -13.76 -1.02
CA ARG A 27 -7.77 -15.02 -0.24
C ARG A 27 -9.17 -15.51 0.10
N LEU A 28 -10.14 -14.60 0.31
CA LEU A 28 -11.51 -14.96 0.64
C LEU A 28 -12.21 -15.64 -0.55
N PHE A 29 -11.85 -15.26 -1.78
CA PHE A 29 -12.49 -15.74 -3.01
C PHE A 29 -11.67 -16.78 -3.80
N ALA A 30 -10.40 -17.04 -3.47
CA ALA A 30 -9.56 -18.01 -4.17
C ALA A 30 -9.53 -19.36 -3.44
N GLU A 31 -10.18 -20.37 -4.02
CA GLU A 31 -10.29 -21.73 -3.45
C GLU A 31 -8.96 -22.51 -3.44
N ASP A 32 -8.07 -22.29 -4.43
CA ASP A 32 -6.69 -22.85 -4.51
C ASP A 32 -5.62 -21.83 -4.06
N GLY A 33 -5.95 -21.05 -3.03
CA GLY A 33 -5.29 -19.78 -2.67
C GLY A 33 -3.76 -19.74 -2.74
N VAL A 34 -3.25 -18.67 -3.38
CA VAL A 34 -1.84 -18.27 -3.35
C VAL A 34 -1.39 -18.15 -1.88
N GLY A 35 -0.31 -18.85 -1.52
CA GLY A 35 0.19 -18.92 -0.15
C GLY A 35 0.47 -17.54 0.47
N PHE A 36 0.52 -17.49 1.80
CA PHE A 36 0.72 -16.25 2.57
C PHE A 36 1.97 -15.46 2.15
N LEU A 37 3.08 -16.18 1.90
CA LEU A 37 4.38 -15.56 1.63
C LEU A 37 4.44 -14.81 0.28
N PRO A 38 3.92 -15.36 -0.85
CA PRO A 38 3.75 -14.57 -2.07
C PRO A 38 2.87 -13.34 -1.89
N LEU A 39 1.76 -13.45 -1.13
CA LEU A 39 0.87 -12.32 -0.86
C LEU A 39 1.58 -11.20 -0.07
N LEU A 40 2.36 -11.58 0.94
CA LEU A 40 3.19 -10.65 1.70
C LEU A 40 4.22 -9.96 0.80
N GLY A 41 4.85 -10.70 -0.12
CA GLY A 41 5.77 -10.15 -1.11
C GLY A 41 5.12 -9.08 -1.99
N VAL A 42 3.95 -9.36 -2.55
CA VAL A 42 3.20 -8.37 -3.35
C VAL A 42 2.79 -7.17 -2.50
N ALA A 43 2.44 -7.39 -1.22
CA ALA A 43 2.11 -6.31 -0.29
C ALA A 43 3.24 -5.32 -0.09
N VAL A 44 4.44 -5.84 0.13
CA VAL A 44 5.64 -5.02 0.29
C VAL A 44 5.94 -4.24 -0.99
N VAL A 45 5.80 -4.87 -2.16
CA VAL A 45 6.04 -4.22 -3.46
C VAL A 45 5.05 -3.09 -3.70
N VAL A 46 3.75 -3.31 -3.49
CA VAL A 46 2.74 -2.27 -3.72
C VAL A 46 2.88 -1.15 -2.70
N PHE A 47 3.15 -1.46 -1.43
CA PHE A 47 3.43 -0.45 -0.41
C PHE A 47 4.60 0.45 -0.81
N ALA A 48 5.72 -0.14 -1.26
CA ALA A 48 6.90 0.60 -1.70
C ALA A 48 6.61 1.46 -2.93
N ALA A 49 5.93 0.89 -3.94
CA ALA A 49 5.57 1.60 -5.17
C ALA A 49 4.62 2.77 -4.89
N SER A 50 3.56 2.56 -4.12
CA SER A 50 2.60 3.61 -3.75
C SER A 50 3.25 4.70 -2.91
N SER A 51 4.11 4.35 -1.95
CA SER A 51 4.85 5.34 -1.15
C SER A 51 5.79 6.17 -2.01
N LEU A 52 6.49 5.55 -2.96
CA LEU A 52 7.38 6.25 -3.89
C LEU A 52 6.60 7.19 -4.80
N VAL A 53 5.48 6.74 -5.36
CA VAL A 53 4.62 7.57 -6.22
C VAL A 53 4.03 8.75 -5.44
N ALA A 54 3.56 8.52 -4.21
CA ALA A 54 3.05 9.58 -3.34
C ALA A 54 4.14 10.61 -3.00
N HIS A 55 5.35 10.16 -2.70
CA HIS A 55 6.50 11.03 -2.46
C HIS A 55 6.83 11.89 -3.69
N LEU A 56 6.89 11.26 -4.87
CA LEU A 56 7.18 11.95 -6.13
C LEU A 56 6.09 12.97 -6.50
N ALA A 57 4.81 12.61 -6.31
CA ALA A 57 3.69 13.52 -6.52
C ALA A 57 3.76 14.72 -5.56
N ALA A 58 4.05 14.49 -4.29
CA ALA A 58 4.22 15.56 -3.30
C ALA A 58 5.39 16.49 -3.63
N THR A 59 6.49 15.97 -4.19
CA THR A 59 7.60 16.81 -4.68
C THR A 59 7.30 17.56 -5.98
N ARG A 60 6.38 17.07 -6.82
CA ARG A 60 5.99 17.71 -8.09
C ARG A 60 4.92 18.80 -7.93
N LEU A 61 4.09 18.69 -6.90
CA LEU A 61 3.01 19.63 -6.57
C LEU A 61 3.42 20.72 -5.56
N ARG A 62 4.68 20.69 -5.08
CA ARG A 62 5.34 21.80 -4.39
C ARG A 62 6.01 22.72 -5.41
#